data_AF-A0A0H3PKQ2-F1
#
_entry.id   AF-A0A0H3PKQ2-F1
#
_cell.length_a   1.000
_cell.length_b   1.000
_cell.length_c   1.000
_cell.angle_alpha   90.00
_cell.angle_beta   90.00
_cell.angle_gamma   90.00
#
_symmetry.space_group_name_H-M   'P 1'
#
loop_
_entity.id
_entity.type
_entity.pdbx_description
1 polymer ?
#
loop_
_entity_poly.entity_id
_entity_poly.type
_entity_poly.pdbx_seq_one_letter_code
_entity_poly.pdbx_strand_id
1 'polypeptide(L)'
;MSAIQGIEGVISQLQATAMSARAQESLPQPTISFAGQLHAALDRISDTQTAARTQAEKFTLGEPGVALNDVMTDMQKASVSMQMGIQVRNKLVAAYQEVMSMQV
;
A
#
# COMPACT_ATOMS: atom_id res chain seq x y z
N MET A 1 11.10 36.30 -49.73
CA MET A 1 10.86 34.86 -49.52
C MET A 1 11.52 34.37 -48.22
N SER A 2 11.32 35.05 -47.08
CA SER A 2 12.04 34.71 -45.82
C SER A 2 11.12 34.48 -44.61
N ALA A 3 9.81 34.66 -44.76
CA ALA A 3 8.84 34.42 -43.69
C ALA A 3 8.41 32.94 -43.56
N ILE A 4 8.61 32.13 -44.60
CA ILE A 4 8.18 30.72 -44.64
C ILE A 4 9.19 29.81 -43.90
N GLN A 5 10.50 30.10 -44.00
CA GLN A 5 11.54 29.35 -43.27
C GLN A 5 11.49 29.52 -41.75
N GLY A 6 10.95 30.64 -41.24
CA GLY A 6 10.81 30.87 -39.80
C GLY A 6 9.73 29.98 -39.17
N ILE A 7 8.67 29.65 -39.91
CA ILE A 7 7.55 28.84 -39.41
C ILE A 7 7.95 27.36 -39.33
N GLU A 8 8.79 26.86 -40.25
CA GLU A 8 9.32 25.49 -40.20
C GLU A 8 10.20 25.25 -38.96
N GLY A 9 11.00 26.24 -38.54
CA GLY A 9 11.79 26.17 -37.32
C GLY A 9 10.94 26.08 -36.05
N VAL A 10 9.82 26.82 -36.01
CA VAL A 10 8.88 26.80 -34.88
C VAL A 10 8.12 25.46 -34.82
N ILE A 11 7.73 24.88 -35.96
CA ILE A 11 7.09 23.56 -35.98
C ILE A 11 8.06 22.47 -35.52
N SER A 12 9.34 22.55 -35.90
CA SER A 12 10.38 21.63 -35.43
C SER A 12 10.60 21.75 -33.90
N GLN A 13 10.61 22.97 -33.37
CA GLN A 13 10.71 23.23 -31.93
C GLN A 13 9.47 22.69 -31.16
N LEU A 14 8.27 22.88 -31.71
CA LEU A 14 7.03 22.38 -31.11
C LEU A 14 6.97 20.84 -31.12
N GLN A 15 7.45 20.21 -32.20
CA GLN A 15 7.51 18.76 -32.31
C GLN A 15 8.54 18.15 -31.35
N ALA A 16 9.72 18.77 -31.20
CA ALA A 16 10.71 18.37 -30.21
C ALA A 16 10.18 18.51 -28.76
N THR A 17 9.41 19.56 -28.50
CA THR A 17 8.75 19.77 -27.20
C THR A 17 7.66 18.72 -26.93
N ALA A 18 6.87 18.36 -27.95
CA ALA A 18 5.83 17.32 -27.85
C ALA A 18 6.42 15.91 -27.62
N MET A 19 7.58 15.61 -28.21
CA MET A 19 8.29 14.35 -27.98
C MET A 19 8.87 14.28 -26.56
N SER A 20 9.36 15.39 -26.02
CA SER A 20 9.86 15.49 -24.65
C SER A 20 8.72 15.32 -23.62
N ALA A 21 7.54 15.87 -23.90
CA ALA A 21 6.35 15.70 -23.05
C ALA A 21 5.87 14.24 -23.01
N ARG A 22 5.87 13.52 -24.14
CA ARG A 22 5.53 12.08 -24.21
C ARG A 22 6.54 11.18 -23.49
N ALA A 23 7.82 11.55 -23.49
CA ALA A 23 8.86 10.81 -22.76
C ALA A 23 8.74 10.98 -21.24
N GLN A 24 8.05 12.01 -20.77
CA GLN A 24 7.86 12.28 -19.35
C GLN A 24 6.68 11.52 -18.73
N GLU A 25 5.72 11.04 -19.54
CA GLU A 25 4.63 10.15 -19.12
C GLU A 25 5.06 8.68 -18.94
N SER A 26 6.27 8.31 -19.35
CA SER A 26 6.76 6.92 -19.38
C SER A 26 7.81 6.61 -18.30
N LEU A 27 7.84 7.40 -17.22
CA LEU A 27 8.52 6.98 -16.00
C LEU A 27 7.74 5.79 -15.42
N PRO A 28 8.34 4.59 -15.26
CA PRO A 28 7.65 3.49 -14.60
C PRO A 28 7.37 3.91 -13.17
N GLN A 29 6.11 4.29 -12.92
CA GLN A 29 5.62 4.48 -11.57
C GLN A 29 5.86 3.16 -10.84
N PRO A 30 6.52 3.13 -9.66
CA PRO A 30 6.67 1.89 -8.92
C PRO A 30 5.28 1.32 -8.69
N THR A 31 4.98 0.22 -9.37
CA THR A 31 3.71 -0.48 -9.24
C THR A 31 3.74 -1.15 -7.88
N ILE A 32 3.29 -0.42 -6.85
CA ILE A 32 3.07 -1.00 -5.54
C ILE A 32 2.01 -2.09 -5.74
N SER A 33 2.44 -3.35 -5.65
CA SER A 33 1.52 -4.47 -5.78
C SER A 33 0.58 -4.47 -4.60
N PHE A 34 -0.72 -4.38 -4.89
CA PHE A 34 -1.77 -4.51 -3.88
C PHE A 34 -1.62 -5.81 -3.09
N ALA A 35 -1.29 -6.93 -3.76
CA ALA A 35 -1.06 -8.21 -3.11
C ALA A 35 0.15 -8.16 -2.15
N GLY A 36 1.20 -7.43 -2.52
CA GLY A 36 2.36 -7.20 -1.66
C GLY A 36 2.02 -6.36 -0.42
N GLN A 37 1.21 -5.31 -0.57
CA GLN A 37 0.74 -4.50 0.56
C GLN A 37 -0.22 -5.27 1.48
N LEU A 38 -1.10 -6.09 0.91
CA LEU A 38 -1.98 -6.96 1.66
C LEU A 38 -1.17 -7.97 2.48
N HIS A 39 -0.21 -8.65 1.87
CA HIS A 39 0.67 -9.58 2.56
C HIS A 39 1.40 -8.90 3.72
N ALA A 40 2.01 -7.74 3.46
CA ALA A 40 2.69 -6.95 4.50
C ALA A 40 1.73 -6.49 5.62
N ALA A 41 0.47 -6.22 5.30
CA ALA A 41 -0.55 -5.89 6.32
C ALA A 41 -0.93 -7.10 7.16
N LEU A 42 -1.07 -8.29 6.56
CA LEU A 42 -1.32 -9.55 7.28
C LEU A 42 -0.14 -9.90 8.20
N ASP A 43 1.09 -9.73 7.72
CA ASP A 43 2.29 -9.95 8.52
C ASP A 43 2.32 -9.02 9.73
N ARG A 44 2.03 -7.73 9.54
CA ARG A 44 1.93 -6.77 10.65
C ARG A 44 0.87 -7.15 11.68
N ILE A 45 -0.27 -7.71 11.26
CA ILE A 45 -1.31 -8.18 12.19
C ILE A 45 -0.79 -9.37 13.00
N SER A 46 -0.09 -10.31 12.35
CA SER A 46 0.54 -11.45 13.04
C SER A 46 1.60 -10.99 14.04
N ASP A 47 2.44 -10.03 13.65
CA ASP A 47 3.50 -9.47 14.49
C ASP A 47 2.92 -8.74 15.70
N THR A 48 1.89 -7.91 15.50
CA THR A 48 1.23 -7.19 16.62
C THR A 48 0.55 -8.13 17.59
N GLN A 49 -0.08 -9.22 17.10
CA GLN A 49 -0.66 -10.24 17.98
C GLN A 49 0.41 -10.98 18.80
N THR A 50 1.52 -11.36 18.15
CA THR A 50 2.64 -12.04 18.80
C THR A 50 3.30 -11.15 19.84
N ALA A 51 3.58 -9.89 19.48
CA ALA A 51 4.16 -8.91 20.39
C ALA A 51 3.28 -8.69 21.63
N ALA A 52 1.97 -8.49 21.44
CA ALA A 52 1.04 -8.29 22.55
C ALA A 52 1.01 -9.51 23.50
N ARG A 53 1.05 -10.72 22.95
CA ARG A 53 1.14 -11.96 23.74
C ARG A 53 2.45 -12.04 24.52
N THR A 54 3.59 -11.75 23.88
CA THR A 54 4.89 -11.72 24.56
C THR A 54 4.91 -10.67 25.66
N GLN A 55 4.33 -9.49 25.45
CA GLN A 55 4.20 -8.44 26.45
C GLN A 55 3.38 -8.91 27.66
N ALA A 56 2.28 -9.62 27.44
CA ALA A 56 1.46 -10.19 28.50
C ALA A 56 2.19 -11.27 29.30
N GLU A 57 2.98 -12.13 28.62
CA GLU A 57 3.82 -13.14 29.27
C GLU A 57 4.90 -12.49 30.14
N LYS A 58 5.60 -11.47 29.60
CA LYS A 58 6.61 -10.69 30.34
C LYS A 58 6.06 -9.99 31.57
N PHE A 59 4.87 -9.41 31.46
CA PHE A 59 4.18 -8.82 32.61
C PHE A 59 3.84 -9.86 33.67
N THR A 60 3.33 -11.04 33.26
CA THR A 60 3.01 -12.13 34.18
C THR A 60 4.26 -12.66 34.92
N LEU A 61 5.42 -12.61 34.25
CA LEU A 61 6.73 -12.94 34.82
C LEU A 61 7.30 -11.83 35.72
N GLY A 62 6.64 -10.67 35.82
CA GLY A 62 7.09 -9.54 36.63
C GLY A 62 8.32 -8.82 36.07
N GLU A 63 8.53 -8.86 34.75
CA GLU A 63 9.69 -8.21 34.11
C GLU A 63 9.66 -6.69 34.37
N PRO A 64 10.70 -6.11 35.00
CA PRO A 64 10.72 -4.69 35.32
C PRO A 64 10.74 -3.85 34.03
N GLY A 65 9.86 -2.84 33.98
CA GLY A 65 9.70 -1.97 32.81
C GLY A 65 8.55 -2.34 31.88
N VAL A 66 7.83 -3.44 32.13
CA VAL A 66 6.57 -3.75 31.44
C VAL A 66 5.40 -3.31 32.31
N ALA A 67 4.74 -2.21 31.91
CA ALA A 67 3.60 -1.70 32.63
C ALA A 67 2.28 -2.35 32.14
N LEU A 68 1.36 -2.65 33.05
CA LEU A 68 0.09 -3.32 32.72
C LEU A 68 -0.72 -2.52 31.68
N ASN A 69 -0.69 -1.18 31.77
CA ASN A 69 -1.37 -0.29 30.82
C ASN A 69 -0.86 -0.47 29.38
N ASP A 70 0.43 -0.72 29.20
CA ASP A 70 1.03 -0.91 27.87
C ASP A 70 0.59 -2.26 27.29
N VAL A 71 0.63 -3.33 28.10
CA VAL A 71 0.12 -4.65 27.71
C VAL A 71 -1.35 -4.58 27.30
N MET A 72 -2.18 -3.93 28.10
CA MET A 72 -3.61 -3.82 27.79
C MET A 72 -3.86 -3.01 26.51
N THR A 73 -3.07 -1.96 26.28
CA THR A 73 -3.16 -1.14 25.06
C THR A 73 -2.73 -1.95 23.83
N ASP A 74 -1.63 -2.69 23.93
CA ASP A 74 -1.13 -3.54 22.84
C ASP A 74 -2.12 -4.66 22.51
N MET A 75 -2.73 -5.28 23.52
CA MET A 75 -3.77 -6.30 23.34
C MET A 75 -5.02 -5.72 22.64
N GLN A 76 -5.45 -4.52 23.02
CA GLN A 76 -6.56 -3.84 22.34
C GLN A 76 -6.21 -3.50 20.89
N LYS A 77 -5.00 -2.98 20.65
CA LYS A 77 -4.51 -2.65 19.31
C LYS A 77 -4.45 -3.89 18.41
N ALA A 78 -3.95 -5.01 18.93
CA ALA A 78 -3.91 -6.28 18.21
C ALA A 78 -5.32 -6.78 17.85
N SER A 79 -6.26 -6.69 18.80
CA SER A 79 -7.67 -7.08 18.57
C SER A 79 -8.34 -6.24 17.47
N VAL A 80 -8.23 -4.91 17.54
CA VAL A 80 -8.79 -4.00 16.52
C VAL A 80 -8.13 -4.23 15.16
N SER A 81 -6.81 -4.42 15.12
CA SER A 81 -6.07 -4.68 13.87
C SER A 81 -6.51 -6.00 13.23
N MET A 82 -6.74 -7.04 14.03
CA MET A 82 -7.26 -8.33 13.54
C MET A 82 -8.68 -8.18 12.98
N GLN A 83 -9.57 -7.45 13.67
CA GLN A 83 -10.92 -7.19 13.18
C GLN A 83 -10.90 -6.48 11.82
N MET A 84 -10.05 -5.46 11.67
CA MET A 84 -9.84 -4.78 10.40
C MET A 84 -9.30 -5.74 9.32
N GLY A 85 -8.35 -6.60 9.66
CA GLY A 85 -7.81 -7.62 8.75
C GLY A 85 -8.88 -8.58 8.22
N ILE A 86 -9.80 -9.02 9.07
CA ILE A 86 -10.93 -9.88 8.66
C ILE A 86 -11.83 -9.16 7.66
N GLN A 87 -12.12 -7.87 7.88
CA GLN A 87 -12.92 -7.08 6.94
C GLN A 87 -12.24 -6.96 5.57
N VAL A 88 -10.94 -6.69 5.54
CA VAL A 88 -10.16 -6.63 4.30
C VAL A 88 -10.16 -7.99 3.60
N ARG A 89 -9.91 -9.08 4.32
CA ARG A 89 -9.99 -10.45 3.77
C ARG A 89 -11.35 -10.72 3.13
N ASN A 90 -12.44 -10.41 3.83
CA ASN A 90 -13.79 -10.64 3.33
C ASN A 90 -14.07 -9.81 2.07
N LYS A 91 -13.63 -8.54 2.05
CA LYS A 91 -13.79 -7.67 0.88
C LYS A 91 -13.02 -8.20 -0.34
N LEU A 92 -11.88 -8.82 -0.13
CA LEU A 92 -11.06 -9.40 -1.20
C LEU A 92 -11.63 -10.69 -1.76
N VAL A 93 -12.12 -11.56 -0.89
CA VAL A 93 -12.84 -12.76 -1.33
C VAL A 93 -14.07 -12.35 -2.15
N ALA A 94 -14.82 -11.33 -1.71
CA ALA A 94 -15.95 -10.80 -2.46
C ALA A 94 -15.53 -10.20 -3.81
N ALA A 95 -14.45 -9.41 -3.86
CA ALA A 95 -13.95 -8.84 -5.12
C ALA A 95 -13.49 -9.92 -6.11
N TYR A 96 -12.87 -10.99 -5.62
CA TYR A 96 -12.50 -12.14 -6.44
C TYR A 96 -13.73 -12.86 -7.01
N GLN A 97 -14.74 -13.10 -6.17
CA GLN A 97 -16.02 -13.70 -6.58
C GLN A 97 -16.76 -12.83 -7.61
N GLU A 98 -16.76 -11.51 -7.44
CA GLU A 98 -17.37 -10.56 -8.37
C GLU A 98 -16.72 -10.64 -9.76
N VAL A 99 -15.39 -10.61 -9.84
CA VAL A 99 -14.65 -10.71 -11.11
C VAL A 99 -14.94 -12.02 -11.83
N MET A 100 -15.03 -13.14 -11.10
CA MET A 100 -15.43 -14.43 -11.66
C MET A 100 -16.87 -14.42 -12.17
N SER A 101 -17.77 -13.77 -11.45
CA SER A 101 -19.20 -13.70 -11.80
C SER A 101 -19.48 -12.78 -12.99
N MET A 102 -18.58 -11.83 -13.30
CA MET A 102 -18.68 -10.97 -14.48
C MET A 102 -18.25 -11.64 -15.79
N GLN A 103 -17.59 -12.81 -15.73
CA GLN A 103 -17.00 -13.50 -16.90
C GLN A 103 -17.82 -14.69 -17.42
N VAL A 104 -19.04 -14.90 -16.91
CA VAL A 104 -19.98 -15.91 -17.43
C VAL A 104 -21.08 -15.29 -18.29
#